data_AF-F3G8A3-F1
#
_entry.id   AF-F3G8A3-F1
#
_cell.length_a   1.000
_cell.length_b   1.000
_cell.length_c   1.000
_cell.angle_alpha   90.00
_cell.angle_beta   90.00
_cell.angle_gamma   90.00
#
_symmetry.space_group_name_H-M   'P 1'
#
loop_
_entity.id
_entity.type
_entity.pdbx_description
1 polymer ?
#
loop_
_entity_poly.entity_id
_entity_poly.type
_entity_poly.pdbx_seq_one_letter_code
_entity_poly.pdbx_strand_id
1 'polypeptide(L)'
;MSSGAKVVSHIIKEVTPGVTPTGTWDTLRLTGNALTPTVNTEVSDEITDTRLSQGSVATSIDIGGDLSAEFSFGSFDQLLEAAFYGAWTSDVLRVGDTRNTFSIAKGYNDIGVYGVFKGAHVSTFALEIPEEGKVTATFNMACLDYTDSETPIVVTPNAPTTTPFLSNNSVGTILVNGQSLEGVACVSAMTINLDNSLQTQRCLGSERLGPGAHIATEAAITGSIT
;
A
#
# COMPACT_ATOMS: atom_id res chain seq x y z
N MET A 1 9.80 -3.63 22.23
CA MET A 1 8.49 -3.10 21.80
C MET A 1 8.71 -1.65 21.42
N SER A 2 8.62 -1.32 20.13
CA SER A 2 8.75 0.06 19.65
C SER A 2 7.47 0.85 19.92
N SER A 3 7.59 2.15 20.15
CA SER A 3 6.46 3.06 20.20
C SER A 3 5.89 3.27 18.79
N GLY A 4 4.57 3.06 18.60
CA GLY A 4 3.89 3.36 17.33
C GLY A 4 4.11 4.78 16.81
N ALA A 5 4.35 5.76 17.70
CA ALA A 5 4.64 7.16 17.34
C ALA A 5 6.05 7.40 16.76
N LYS A 6 6.92 6.38 16.73
CA LYS A 6 8.29 6.46 16.19
C LYS A 6 8.47 5.65 14.91
N VAL A 7 7.37 5.16 14.35
CA VAL A 7 7.35 4.52 13.04
C VAL A 7 7.47 5.59 11.97
N VAL A 8 8.51 5.50 11.15
CA VAL A 8 8.70 6.35 9.97
C VAL A 8 8.50 5.52 8.70
N SER A 9 7.91 6.13 7.69
CA SER A 9 7.67 5.52 6.39
C SER A 9 8.12 6.46 5.29
N HIS A 10 8.92 5.95 4.38
CA HIS A 10 9.42 6.69 3.23
C HIS A 10 9.15 5.91 1.96
N ILE A 11 8.99 6.63 0.85
CA ILE A 11 8.70 6.05 -0.46
C ILE A 11 9.64 6.62 -1.52
N ILE A 12 10.01 5.79 -2.49
CA ILE A 12 10.69 6.20 -3.71
C ILE A 12 10.17 5.38 -4.88
N LYS A 13 9.92 6.03 -6.02
CA LYS A 13 9.46 5.37 -7.25
C LYS A 13 10.58 4.56 -7.87
N GLU A 14 10.31 3.29 -8.19
CA GLU A 14 11.27 2.41 -8.86
C GLU A 14 11.28 2.63 -10.38
N VAL A 15 12.45 2.46 -10.98
CA VAL A 15 12.61 2.42 -12.44
C VAL A 15 12.43 1.00 -12.96
N THR A 16 12.87 0.01 -12.16
CA THR A 16 12.70 -1.41 -12.44
C THR A 16 12.08 -2.07 -11.21
N PRO A 17 10.96 -2.81 -11.36
CA PRO A 17 10.28 -3.43 -10.24
C PRO A 17 11.22 -4.30 -9.38
N GLY A 18 11.22 -4.07 -8.08
CA GLY A 18 12.05 -4.80 -7.11
C GLY A 18 13.47 -4.25 -6.96
N VAL A 19 13.84 -3.19 -7.69
CA VAL A 19 15.16 -2.56 -7.61
C VAL A 19 15.01 -1.15 -7.04
N THR A 20 15.45 -0.98 -5.79
CA THR A 20 15.50 0.32 -5.13
C THR A 20 16.49 1.24 -5.86
N PRO A 21 16.03 2.38 -6.44
CA PRO A 21 16.91 3.30 -7.13
C PRO A 21 17.71 4.17 -6.14
N THR A 22 18.74 4.83 -6.68
CA THR A 22 19.38 5.95 -5.98
C THR A 22 18.54 7.21 -6.19
N GLY A 23 18.39 8.03 -5.15
CA GLY A 23 17.61 9.26 -5.25
C GLY A 23 17.11 9.76 -3.90
N THR A 24 16.31 10.81 -3.95
CA THR A 24 15.65 11.38 -2.78
C THR A 24 14.34 10.64 -2.51
N TRP A 25 14.11 10.32 -1.24
CA TRP A 25 12.90 9.66 -0.77
C TRP A 25 11.89 10.68 -0.27
N ASP A 26 10.61 10.40 -0.41
CA ASP A 26 9.53 11.22 0.15
C ASP A 26 9.01 10.64 1.47
N THR A 27 8.65 11.50 2.42
CA THR A 27 8.10 11.07 3.71
C THR A 27 6.58 10.87 3.61
N LEU A 28 6.12 9.65 3.90
CA LEU A 28 4.69 9.32 3.91
C LEU A 28 4.04 9.70 5.25
N ARG A 29 2.86 10.31 5.18
CA ARG A 29 2.04 10.68 6.33
C ARG A 29 0.99 9.60 6.63
N LEU A 30 1.44 8.49 7.21
CA LEU A 30 0.58 7.35 7.53
C LEU A 30 0.12 7.38 8.98
N THR A 31 -1.10 6.90 9.22
CA THR A 31 -1.58 6.54 10.57
C THR A 31 -1.22 5.11 10.94
N GLY A 32 -0.93 4.26 9.94
CA GLY A 32 -0.48 2.89 10.14
C GLY A 32 0.34 2.39 8.94
N ASN A 33 1.37 1.59 9.25
CA ASN A 33 2.13 0.83 8.25
C ASN A 33 2.22 -0.63 8.71
N ALA A 34 1.39 -1.47 8.11
CA ALA A 34 1.28 -2.90 8.39
C ALA A 34 2.13 -3.76 7.44
N LEU A 35 3.04 -3.17 6.66
CA LEU A 35 3.94 -3.94 5.80
C LEU A 35 4.77 -4.91 6.65
N THR A 36 4.70 -6.18 6.28
CA THR A 36 5.44 -7.28 6.90
C THR A 36 5.66 -8.40 5.88
N PRO A 37 6.80 -9.11 5.96
CA PRO A 37 6.91 -10.44 5.38
C PRO A 37 6.15 -11.44 6.27
N THR A 38 5.41 -12.35 5.64
CA THR A 38 4.69 -13.46 6.28
C THR A 38 5.20 -14.76 5.67
N VAL A 39 5.79 -15.61 6.52
CA VAL A 39 6.30 -16.91 6.08
C VAL A 39 5.19 -17.94 6.19
N ASN A 40 4.83 -18.57 5.07
CA ASN A 40 3.90 -19.68 5.03
C ASN A 40 4.67 -20.99 5.17
N THR A 41 4.19 -21.86 6.06
CA THR A 41 4.80 -23.16 6.34
C THR A 41 3.79 -24.28 6.15
N GLU A 42 4.28 -25.44 5.76
CA GLU A 42 3.50 -26.67 5.69
C GLU A 42 4.07 -27.68 6.68
N VAL A 43 3.19 -28.35 7.41
CA VAL A 43 3.54 -29.43 8.35
C VAL A 43 3.46 -30.76 7.61
N SER A 44 4.36 -31.69 7.90
CA SER A 44 4.28 -33.04 7.33
C SER A 44 2.99 -33.76 7.75
N ASP A 45 2.26 -34.29 6.78
CA ASP A 45 1.08 -35.14 6.96
C ASP A 45 1.41 -36.64 7.09
N GLU A 46 2.69 -37.01 7.17
CA GLU A 46 3.11 -38.41 7.23
C GLU A 46 2.54 -39.11 8.48
N ILE A 47 1.91 -40.27 8.35
CA ILE A 47 1.36 -40.95 9.53
C ILE A 47 2.51 -41.63 10.28
N THR A 48 2.86 -41.10 11.46
CA THR A 48 3.89 -41.70 12.33
C THR A 48 3.26 -42.40 13.53
N ASP A 49 3.95 -43.42 14.05
CA ASP A 49 3.56 -44.14 15.28
C ASP A 49 3.96 -43.39 16.57
N THR A 50 4.23 -42.09 16.47
CA THR A 50 4.66 -41.25 17.58
C THR A 50 3.63 -40.19 17.91
N ARG A 51 3.59 -39.76 19.17
CA ARG A 51 2.71 -38.66 19.61
C ARG A 51 3.34 -37.27 19.41
N LEU A 52 4.44 -37.19 18.67
CA LEU A 52 5.18 -35.94 18.47
C LEU A 52 4.70 -35.26 17.19
N SER A 53 4.62 -33.93 17.22
CA SER A 53 4.40 -33.13 16.02
C SER A 53 5.58 -33.27 15.08
N GLN A 54 5.31 -33.33 13.79
CA GLN A 54 6.33 -33.47 12.77
C GLN A 54 6.95 -32.14 12.39
N GLY A 55 8.09 -32.22 11.71
CA GLY A 55 8.75 -31.05 11.15
C GLY A 55 7.85 -30.30 10.16
N SER A 56 8.04 -28.98 10.12
CA SER A 56 7.45 -28.11 9.11
C SER A 56 8.53 -27.55 8.19
N VAL A 57 8.13 -27.22 6.97
CA VAL A 57 8.99 -26.58 5.97
C VAL A 57 8.35 -25.29 5.50
N ALA A 58 9.17 -24.26 5.28
CA ALA A 58 8.70 -23.01 4.67
C ALA A 58 8.44 -23.24 3.18
N THR A 59 7.25 -22.86 2.71
CA THR A 59 6.83 -23.06 1.32
C THR A 59 6.83 -21.78 0.51
N SER A 60 6.51 -20.66 1.14
CA SER A 60 6.51 -19.36 0.48
C SER A 60 6.59 -18.21 1.48
N ILE A 61 6.91 -17.02 0.98
CA ILE A 61 6.78 -15.76 1.72
C ILE A 61 5.83 -14.85 0.95
N ASP A 62 4.87 -14.27 1.67
CA ASP A 62 4.06 -13.16 1.21
C ASP A 62 4.61 -11.87 1.81
N ILE A 63 4.79 -10.85 0.98
CA ILE A 63 5.39 -9.60 1.40
C ILE A 63 4.41 -8.50 1.05
N GLY A 64 3.86 -7.84 2.05
CA GLY A 64 2.80 -6.86 1.82
C GLY A 64 2.11 -6.42 3.10
N GLY A 65 0.97 -5.77 2.93
CA GLY A 65 0.14 -5.25 4.01
C GLY A 65 -0.37 -3.85 3.72
N ASP A 66 -1.10 -3.30 4.67
CA ASP A 66 -1.82 -2.04 4.49
C ASP A 66 -0.98 -0.82 4.87
N LEU A 67 -1.09 0.23 4.07
CA LEU A 67 -0.75 1.59 4.43
C LEU A 67 -2.05 2.35 4.70
N SER A 68 -2.28 2.69 5.95
CA SER A 68 -3.46 3.44 6.38
C SER A 68 -3.10 4.90 6.60
N ALA A 69 -3.98 5.79 6.16
CA ALA A 69 -3.75 7.22 6.24
C ALA A 69 -5.02 8.04 6.46
N GLU A 70 -4.83 9.25 6.96
CA GLU A 70 -5.82 10.33 6.88
C GLU A 70 -5.59 11.06 5.57
N PHE A 71 -6.63 11.12 4.74
CA PHE A 71 -6.49 11.63 3.39
C PHE A 71 -6.21 13.14 3.42
N SER A 72 -5.24 13.60 2.64
CA SER A 72 -4.83 15.00 2.59
C SER A 72 -4.36 15.35 1.18
N PHE A 73 -4.56 16.61 0.79
CA PHE A 73 -4.25 17.07 -0.55
C PHE A 73 -2.75 16.93 -0.87
N GLY A 74 -2.43 16.27 -1.98
CA GLY A 74 -1.07 16.09 -2.51
C GLY A 74 -0.20 15.06 -1.80
N SER A 75 -0.64 14.51 -0.66
CA SER A 75 0.20 13.62 0.16
C SER A 75 0.35 12.21 -0.40
N PHE A 76 -0.62 11.75 -1.18
CA PHE A 76 -0.72 10.36 -1.63
C PHE A 76 -0.76 10.23 -3.15
N ASP A 77 -0.41 11.29 -3.88
CA ASP A 77 -0.50 11.32 -5.35
C ASP A 77 0.31 10.20 -6.00
N GLN A 78 1.50 9.89 -5.47
CA GLN A 78 2.33 8.76 -5.93
C GLN A 78 1.63 7.40 -5.74
N LEU A 79 0.96 7.20 -4.60
CA LEU A 79 0.21 5.96 -4.33
C LEU A 79 -1.09 5.90 -5.14
N LEU A 80 -1.71 7.04 -5.44
CA LEU A 80 -2.85 7.11 -6.34
C LEU A 80 -2.45 6.79 -7.79
N GLU A 81 -1.32 7.31 -8.29
CA GLU A 81 -0.76 6.89 -9.59
C GLU A 81 -0.49 5.39 -9.63
N ALA A 82 -0.02 4.83 -8.51
CA ALA A 82 0.21 3.41 -8.33
C ALA A 82 -1.09 2.59 -8.29
N ALA A 83 -2.17 3.13 -7.73
CA ALA A 83 -3.46 2.48 -7.65
C ALA A 83 -4.14 2.45 -9.02
N PHE A 84 -4.17 3.59 -9.73
CA PHE A 84 -4.88 3.75 -11.00
C PHE A 84 -4.07 3.30 -12.22
N TYR A 85 -2.80 2.91 -12.04
CA TYR A 85 -1.86 2.58 -13.13
C TYR A 85 -1.78 3.73 -14.16
N GLY A 86 -1.86 4.95 -13.65
CA GLY A 86 -1.96 6.17 -14.41
C GLY A 86 -0.85 7.15 -14.07
N ALA A 87 -0.94 8.33 -14.68
CA ALA A 87 -0.10 9.47 -14.36
C ALA A 87 -0.98 10.71 -14.21
N TRP A 88 -0.68 11.55 -13.22
CA TRP A 88 -1.37 12.82 -13.05
C TRP A 88 -1.09 13.73 -14.26
N THR A 89 -2.16 14.29 -14.83
CA THR A 89 -2.06 15.34 -15.84
C THR A 89 -2.87 16.53 -15.35
N SER A 90 -2.18 17.54 -14.80
CA SER A 90 -2.83 18.56 -13.97
C SER A 90 -3.60 17.87 -12.82
N ASP A 91 -4.82 18.31 -12.49
CA ASP A 91 -5.63 17.74 -11.41
C ASP A 91 -6.51 16.55 -11.87
N VAL A 92 -6.06 15.79 -12.87
CA VAL A 92 -6.79 14.65 -13.42
C VAL A 92 -5.94 13.40 -13.39
N LEU A 93 -6.44 12.38 -12.71
CA LEU A 93 -5.91 11.01 -12.76
C LEU A 93 -6.94 10.11 -13.45
N ARG A 94 -6.46 9.28 -14.38
CA ARG A 94 -7.26 8.30 -15.10
C ARG A 94 -6.69 6.91 -14.90
N VAL A 95 -7.57 5.91 -14.95
CA VAL A 95 -7.12 4.51 -15.03
C VAL A 95 -6.32 4.32 -16.31
N GLY A 96 -5.14 3.74 -16.18
CA GLY A 96 -4.23 3.46 -17.29
C GLY A 96 -3.66 2.04 -17.21
N ASP A 97 -2.55 1.83 -17.92
CA ASP A 97 -1.80 0.57 -17.99
C ASP A 97 -0.34 0.74 -17.53
N THR A 98 0.04 1.94 -17.09
CA THR A 98 1.40 2.26 -16.67
C THR A 98 1.62 1.79 -15.25
N ARG A 99 2.35 0.69 -15.13
CA ARG A 99 2.62 0.05 -13.86
C ARG A 99 3.68 0.83 -13.07
N ASN A 100 3.24 1.55 -12.04
CA ASN A 100 4.13 2.26 -11.12
C ASN A 100 4.45 1.38 -9.91
N THR A 101 5.74 1.18 -9.63
CA THR A 101 6.24 0.40 -8.50
C THR A 101 7.12 1.26 -7.60
N PHE A 102 7.18 0.89 -6.33
CA PHE A 102 7.88 1.68 -5.32
C PHE A 102 8.73 0.80 -4.42
N SER A 103 9.80 1.39 -3.91
CA SER A 103 10.47 0.91 -2.72
C SER A 103 9.91 1.72 -1.54
N ILE A 104 9.52 1.03 -0.47
CA ILE A 104 8.98 1.63 0.75
C ILE A 104 9.88 1.26 1.92
N ALA A 105 10.49 2.25 2.55
CA ALA A 105 11.29 2.06 3.75
C ALA A 105 10.42 2.27 4.99
N LYS A 106 10.48 1.32 5.92
CA LYS A 106 9.83 1.35 7.23
C LYS A 106 10.91 1.36 8.30
N GLY A 107 10.80 2.26 9.27
CA GLY A 107 11.79 2.38 10.35
C GLY A 107 11.14 2.51 11.72
N TYR A 108 11.73 1.87 12.71
CA TYR A 108 11.44 2.04 14.13
C TYR A 108 12.65 2.73 14.77
N ASN A 109 12.65 4.07 14.71
CA ASN A 109 13.84 4.87 15.05
C ASN A 109 14.28 4.75 16.51
N ASP A 110 13.38 4.33 17.40
CA ASP A 110 13.64 4.17 18.83
C ASP A 110 14.40 2.88 19.18
N ILE A 111 14.27 1.84 18.35
CA ILE A 111 14.90 0.53 18.58
C ILE A 111 15.89 0.13 17.49
N GLY A 112 16.09 0.97 16.47
CA GLY A 112 17.09 0.74 15.43
C GLY A 112 16.73 -0.40 14.46
N VAL A 113 15.43 -0.66 14.25
CA VAL A 113 14.96 -1.69 13.32
C VAL A 113 14.42 -1.03 12.08
N TYR A 114 14.97 -1.36 10.92
CA TYR A 114 14.58 -0.80 9.63
C TYR A 114 14.37 -1.91 8.62
N GLY A 115 13.52 -1.65 7.64
CA GLY A 115 13.30 -2.55 6.52
C GLY A 115 12.94 -1.77 5.26
N VAL A 116 13.29 -2.32 4.11
CA VAL A 116 12.84 -1.83 2.80
C VAL A 116 12.04 -2.91 2.09
N PHE A 117 10.85 -2.55 1.66
CA PHE A 117 9.96 -3.37 0.84
C PHE A 117 10.10 -2.91 -0.60
N LYS A 118 10.45 -3.81 -1.53
CA LYS A 118 10.77 -3.49 -2.92
C LYS A 118 9.71 -4.04 -3.86
N GLY A 119 9.54 -3.41 -5.01
CA GLY A 119 8.52 -3.82 -5.97
C GLY A 119 7.12 -3.72 -5.37
N ALA A 120 6.86 -2.70 -4.55
CA ALA A 120 5.57 -2.48 -3.93
C ALA A 120 4.56 -2.03 -4.99
N HIS A 121 3.52 -2.85 -5.18
CA HIS A 121 2.37 -2.60 -6.02
C HIS A 121 1.17 -2.29 -5.14
N VAL A 122 0.31 -1.36 -5.55
CA VAL A 122 -1.00 -1.20 -4.92
C VAL A 122 -1.92 -2.28 -5.47
N SER A 123 -2.32 -3.20 -4.60
CA SER A 123 -3.32 -4.24 -4.88
C SER A 123 -4.72 -3.65 -4.86
N THR A 124 -5.05 -2.98 -3.75
CA THR A 124 -6.33 -2.32 -3.58
C THR A 124 -6.15 -0.93 -2.99
N PHE A 125 -7.06 -0.04 -3.32
CA PHE A 125 -7.20 1.28 -2.75
C PHE A 125 -8.63 1.45 -2.24
N ALA A 126 -8.78 1.87 -1.00
CA ALA A 126 -10.05 2.21 -0.41
C ALA A 126 -10.03 3.66 0.09
N LEU A 127 -11.06 4.43 -0.27
CA LEU A 127 -11.33 5.77 0.23
C LEU A 127 -12.67 5.74 0.96
N GLU A 128 -12.68 6.24 2.18
CA GLU A 128 -13.88 6.32 3.01
C GLU A 128 -14.12 7.76 3.45
N ILE A 129 -15.31 8.25 3.11
CA ILE A 129 -15.83 9.56 3.47
C ILE A 129 -17.05 9.30 4.38
N PRO A 130 -16.89 9.46 5.70
CA PRO A 130 -17.98 9.22 6.65
C PRO A 130 -18.97 10.40 6.69
N GLU A 131 -20.14 10.17 7.31
CA GLU A 131 -21.13 11.22 7.58
C GLU A 131 -20.58 12.33 8.48
N GLU A 132 -19.82 11.95 9.49
CA GLU A 132 -19.10 12.87 10.37
C GLU A 132 -17.69 12.32 10.62
N GLY A 133 -16.68 13.18 10.46
CA GLY A 133 -15.30 12.87 10.80
C GLY A 133 -14.33 13.01 9.63
N LYS A 134 -13.20 12.31 9.76
CA LYS A 134 -12.05 12.40 8.86
C LYS A 134 -12.21 11.46 7.67
N VAL A 135 -11.72 11.90 6.51
CA VAL A 135 -11.60 11.04 5.33
C VAL A 135 -10.37 10.15 5.50
N THR A 136 -10.55 8.85 5.35
CA THR A 136 -9.48 7.85 5.48
C THR A 136 -9.18 7.19 4.14
N ALA A 137 -7.92 6.82 3.96
CA ALA A 137 -7.46 6.07 2.81
C ALA A 137 -6.65 4.86 3.25
N THR A 138 -6.87 3.73 2.59
CA THR A 138 -6.10 2.50 2.78
C THR A 138 -5.57 2.04 1.45
N PHE A 139 -4.26 1.80 1.38
CA PHE A 139 -3.58 1.20 0.24
C PHE A 139 -3.06 -0.17 0.67
N ASN A 140 -3.62 -1.24 0.10
CA ASN A 140 -3.09 -2.58 0.30
C ASN A 140 -1.92 -2.79 -0.66
N MET A 141 -0.76 -3.15 -0.12
CA MET A 141 0.46 -3.30 -0.90
C MET A 141 0.84 -4.77 -1.07
N ALA A 142 1.25 -5.13 -2.28
CA ALA A 142 1.88 -6.40 -2.61
C ALA A 142 3.31 -6.14 -3.11
N CYS A 143 4.31 -6.65 -2.40
CA CYS A 143 5.73 -6.41 -2.65
C CYS A 143 6.39 -7.65 -3.23
N LEU A 144 7.51 -7.47 -3.93
CA LEU A 144 8.29 -8.58 -4.52
C LEU A 144 9.40 -9.08 -3.60
N ASP A 145 9.98 -8.18 -2.81
CA ASP A 145 11.13 -8.48 -1.95
C ASP A 145 11.13 -7.59 -0.71
N TYR A 146 11.87 -8.01 0.31
CA TYR A 146 12.12 -7.19 1.49
C TYR A 146 13.56 -7.35 1.96
N THR A 147 14.09 -6.34 2.66
CA THR A 147 15.43 -6.41 3.25
C THR A 147 15.44 -5.66 4.57
N ASP A 148 15.89 -6.33 5.63
CA ASP A 148 16.06 -5.73 6.95
C ASP A 148 17.39 -4.99 7.06
N SER A 149 17.45 -4.02 7.97
CA SER A 149 18.65 -3.25 8.29
C SER A 149 18.61 -2.78 9.75
N GLU A 150 19.78 -2.74 10.38
CA GLU A 150 19.97 -2.14 11.70
C GLU A 150 20.36 -0.64 11.61
N THR A 151 20.55 -0.14 10.39
CA THR A 151 20.86 1.26 10.10
C THR A 151 19.74 1.92 9.29
N PRO A 152 19.49 3.23 9.46
CA PRO A 152 18.48 3.93 8.68
C PRO A 152 18.71 3.78 7.18
N ILE A 153 17.73 3.24 6.47
CA ILE A 153 17.76 3.12 5.00
C ILE A 153 17.74 4.51 4.35
N VAL A 154 17.02 5.46 4.97
CA VAL A 154 16.80 6.80 4.45
C VAL A 154 17.32 7.81 5.46
N VAL A 155 18.23 8.68 5.02
CA VAL A 155 18.94 9.63 5.89
C VAL A 155 18.47 11.08 5.67
N THR A 156 18.11 11.43 4.43
CA THR A 156 17.71 12.79 4.04
C THR A 156 16.46 12.77 3.14
N PRO A 157 15.29 12.39 3.68
CA PRO A 157 14.06 12.41 2.89
C PRO A 157 13.56 13.84 2.69
N ASN A 158 12.78 14.06 1.64
CA ASN A 158 11.93 15.24 1.52
C ASN A 158 10.95 15.28 2.69
N ALA A 159 10.68 16.50 3.16
CA ALA A 159 9.71 16.72 4.22
C ALA A 159 8.30 16.28 3.77
N PRO A 160 7.47 15.78 4.70
CA PRO A 160 6.08 15.49 4.37
C PRO A 160 5.33 16.77 3.99
N THR A 161 4.24 16.63 3.25
CA THR A 161 3.31 17.73 2.98
C THR A 161 2.77 18.34 4.28
N THR A 162 2.40 19.62 4.24
CA THR A 162 1.86 20.35 5.40
C THR A 162 0.37 20.63 5.28
N THR A 163 -0.29 20.07 4.27
CA THR A 163 -1.74 20.24 4.05
C THR A 163 -2.54 19.55 5.16
N PRO A 164 -3.64 20.16 5.62
CA PRO A 164 -4.49 19.53 6.63
C PRO A 164 -5.12 18.24 6.08
N PHE A 165 -5.45 17.31 6.98
CA PHE A 165 -6.29 16.17 6.61
C PHE A 165 -7.70 16.64 6.26
N LEU A 166 -8.36 15.88 5.40
CA LEU A 166 -9.69 16.16 4.91
C LEU A 166 -10.73 15.58 5.86
N SER A 167 -11.87 16.27 5.96
CA SER A 167 -13.08 15.79 6.62
C SER A 167 -14.21 15.65 5.62
N ASN A 168 -15.34 15.09 6.06
CA ASN A 168 -16.59 15.07 5.31
C ASN A 168 -16.95 16.46 4.71
N ASN A 169 -16.71 17.55 5.46
CA ASN A 169 -16.96 18.92 5.01
C ASN A 169 -15.96 19.45 3.96
N SER A 170 -14.92 18.67 3.65
CA SER A 170 -13.94 19.03 2.62
C SER A 170 -14.35 18.52 1.23
N VAL A 171 -15.45 17.76 1.14
CA VAL A 171 -15.97 17.23 -0.12
C VAL A 171 -16.71 18.35 -0.86
N GLY A 172 -16.30 18.60 -2.10
CA GLY A 172 -16.95 19.57 -2.98
C GLY A 172 -18.24 19.04 -3.59
N THR A 173 -18.77 19.77 -4.56
CA THR A 173 -19.98 19.37 -5.29
C THR A 173 -19.80 18.01 -5.98
N ILE A 174 -20.68 17.06 -5.68
CA ILE A 174 -20.71 15.76 -6.34
C ILE A 174 -21.51 15.89 -7.64
N LEU A 175 -20.88 15.51 -8.75
CA LEU A 175 -21.47 15.53 -10.07
C LEU A 175 -21.76 14.11 -10.56
N VAL A 176 -22.97 13.86 -11.04
CA VAL A 176 -23.33 12.62 -11.76
C VAL A 176 -23.68 12.99 -13.19
N ASN A 177 -22.92 12.47 -14.15
CA ASN A 177 -23.03 12.84 -15.57
C ASN A 177 -22.97 14.38 -15.81
N GLY A 178 -22.16 15.08 -15.00
CA GLY A 178 -22.01 16.54 -15.07
C GLY A 178 -23.15 17.35 -14.42
N GLN A 179 -24.15 16.70 -13.82
CA GLN A 179 -25.22 17.36 -13.07
C GLN A 179 -24.91 17.35 -11.58
N SER A 180 -25.14 18.48 -10.90
CA SER A 180 -24.95 18.58 -9.45
C SER A 180 -26.04 17.82 -8.69
N LEU A 181 -25.63 17.11 -7.64
CA LEU A 181 -26.56 16.50 -6.67
C LEU A 181 -27.01 17.47 -5.57
N GLU A 182 -26.38 18.65 -5.46
CA GLU A 182 -26.73 19.65 -4.46
C GLU A 182 -28.20 20.09 -4.60
N GLY A 183 -28.96 19.98 -3.50
CA GLY A 183 -30.39 20.31 -3.48
C GLY A 183 -31.32 19.28 -4.15
N VAL A 184 -30.76 18.22 -4.75
CA VAL A 184 -31.52 17.11 -5.36
C VAL A 184 -31.48 15.87 -4.46
N ALA A 185 -30.32 15.54 -3.91
CA ALA A 185 -30.12 14.43 -2.99
C ALA A 185 -29.08 14.79 -1.92
N CYS A 186 -29.33 14.40 -0.67
CA CYS A 186 -28.35 14.55 0.40
C CYS A 186 -27.44 13.33 0.39
N VAL A 187 -26.18 13.50 -0.02
CA VAL A 187 -25.15 12.48 0.13
C VAL A 187 -24.53 12.64 1.52
N SER A 188 -24.73 11.67 2.41
CA SER A 188 -24.19 11.69 3.77
C SER A 188 -22.82 11.01 3.83
N ALA A 189 -22.61 9.92 3.10
CA ALA A 189 -21.35 9.19 3.12
C ALA A 189 -21.03 8.57 1.76
N MET A 190 -19.75 8.31 1.53
CA MET A 190 -19.25 7.72 0.30
C MET A 190 -18.09 6.78 0.57
N THR A 191 -18.12 5.62 -0.08
CA THR A 191 -16.96 4.72 -0.19
C THR A 191 -16.57 4.56 -1.65
N ILE A 192 -15.27 4.52 -1.90
CA ILE A 192 -14.71 4.18 -3.21
C ILE A 192 -13.66 3.11 -2.98
N ASN A 193 -13.76 2.01 -3.71
CA ASN A 193 -12.78 0.94 -3.72
C ASN A 193 -12.29 0.71 -5.15
N LEU A 194 -10.98 0.57 -5.30
CA LEU A 194 -10.33 0.15 -6.53
C LEU A 194 -9.55 -1.12 -6.25
N ASP A 195 -9.80 -2.17 -7.03
CA ASP A 195 -9.12 -3.45 -6.94
C ASP A 195 -8.43 -3.77 -8.27
N ASN A 196 -7.09 -3.90 -8.22
CA ASN A 196 -6.28 -4.26 -9.38
C ASN A 196 -6.25 -5.77 -9.66
N SER A 197 -6.97 -6.57 -8.85
CA SER A 197 -7.06 -8.03 -8.91
C SER A 197 -5.68 -8.67 -9.04
N LEU A 198 -4.73 -8.22 -8.20
CA LEU A 198 -3.34 -8.64 -8.28
C LEU A 198 -3.20 -10.14 -8.00
N GLN A 199 -2.55 -10.84 -8.93
CA GLN A 199 -2.19 -12.24 -8.79
C GLN A 199 -0.69 -12.38 -8.57
N THR A 200 -0.33 -13.05 -7.48
CA THR A 200 1.06 -13.41 -7.16
C THR A 200 1.49 -14.62 -7.99
N GLN A 201 2.45 -14.43 -8.88
CA GLN A 201 3.10 -15.52 -9.60
C GLN A 201 4.37 -15.95 -8.85
N ARG A 202 4.44 -17.24 -8.51
CA ARG A 202 5.63 -17.84 -7.89
C ARG A 202 6.41 -18.64 -8.92
N CYS A 203 7.73 -18.54 -8.86
CA CYS A 203 8.63 -19.30 -9.73
C CYS A 203 9.27 -20.44 -8.93
N LEU A 204 9.29 -21.65 -9.50
CA LEU A 204 10.00 -22.77 -8.90
C LEU A 204 11.51 -22.68 -9.20
N GLY A 205 12.35 -23.11 -8.26
CA GLY A 205 13.80 -23.18 -8.44
C GLY A 205 14.53 -21.83 -8.32
N SER A 206 13.85 -20.76 -7.91
CA SER A 206 14.53 -19.53 -7.49
C SER A 206 15.07 -19.68 -6.08
N GLU A 207 16.26 -19.15 -5.80
CA GLU A 207 16.85 -19.12 -4.44
C GLU A 207 16.07 -18.22 -3.45
N ARG A 208 14.96 -17.61 -3.88
CA ARG A 208 14.08 -16.76 -3.09
C ARG A 208 12.71 -17.44 -2.88
N LEU A 209 12.17 -17.33 -1.66
CA LEU A 209 10.83 -17.81 -1.29
C LEU A 209 9.72 -16.76 -1.55
N GLY A 210 10.11 -15.52 -1.84
CA GLY A 210 9.19 -14.42 -2.15
C GLY A 210 8.53 -14.53 -3.53
N PRO A 211 7.59 -13.63 -3.85
CA PRO A 211 6.95 -13.55 -5.16
C PRO A 211 7.95 -13.43 -6.33
N GLY A 212 7.67 -14.11 -7.43
CA GLY A 212 8.44 -13.97 -8.67
C GLY A 212 7.98 -12.75 -9.49
N ALA A 213 6.67 -12.57 -9.59
CA ALA A 213 6.03 -11.40 -10.18
C ALA A 213 4.63 -11.21 -9.57
N HIS A 214 4.11 -9.99 -9.69
CA HIS A 214 2.68 -9.71 -9.49
C HIS A 214 2.07 -9.43 -10.85
N ILE A 215 0.80 -9.75 -11.09
CA ILE A 215 0.12 -9.46 -12.37
C ILE A 215 -1.25 -8.88 -12.05
N ALA A 216 -1.52 -7.66 -12.52
CA ALA A 216 -2.85 -7.07 -12.45
C ALA A 216 -3.67 -7.54 -13.63
N THR A 217 -4.93 -7.89 -13.39
CA THR A 217 -5.81 -8.45 -14.42
C THR A 217 -6.98 -7.55 -14.76
N GLU A 218 -7.41 -6.71 -13.82
CA GLU A 218 -8.58 -5.84 -13.96
C GLU A 218 -8.41 -4.61 -13.06
N ALA A 219 -9.02 -3.48 -13.41
CA ALA A 219 -9.17 -2.33 -12.52
C ALA A 219 -10.66 -2.20 -12.14
N ALA A 220 -11.09 -2.94 -11.13
CA ALA A 220 -12.47 -2.96 -10.68
C ALA A 220 -12.71 -1.79 -9.70
N ILE A 221 -13.46 -0.78 -10.16
CA ILE A 221 -13.85 0.37 -9.33
C ILE A 221 -15.28 0.18 -8.85
N THR A 222 -15.46 0.15 -7.54
CA THR A 222 -16.75 0.00 -6.86
C THR A 222 -16.89 1.07 -5.78
N GLY A 223 -18.09 1.23 -5.26
CA GLY A 223 -18.36 2.19 -4.20
C GLY A 223 -19.81 2.18 -3.79
N SER A 224 -20.08 2.79 -2.64
CA SER A 224 -21.43 3.07 -2.17
C SER A 224 -21.58 4.55 -1.85
N ILE A 225 -22.80 5.05 -2.07
CA ILE A 225 -23.20 6.40 -1.71
C ILE A 225 -24.51 6.25 -0.94
N THR A 226 -24.59 6.89 0.22
CA THR A 226 -25.81 6.94 1.05
C THR A 226 -26.32 8.35 1.19
#